data_AF-A0A8S0ZX49-F1
#
_entry.id   AF-A0A8S0ZX49-F1
#
_cell.length_a   1.000
_cell.length_b   1.000
_cell.length_c   1.000
_cell.angle_alpha   90.00
_cell.angle_beta   90.00
_cell.angle_gamma   90.00
#
_symmetry.space_group_name_H-M   'P 1'
#
loop_
_entity.id
_entity.type
_entity.pdbx_description
1 polymer ?
#
loop_
_entity_poly.entity_id
_entity_poly.type
_entity_poly.pdbx_seq_one_letter_code
_entity_poly.pdbx_strand_id
1 'polypeptide(L)'
;MQQSEILNIKELAEPKRWLQDKTGEKVRWSDVMEAGRSRQRRQKQVSKTIESIELMPAYDKPLPIQKALYYDLLSLCNSQAIPHHYQPFYRNLSFCDTESGHDEDSD
;
A
#
# COMPACT_ATOMS: atom_id res chain seq x y z
N MET A 1 3.01 6.56 32.54
CA MET A 1 3.21 6.64 31.08
C MET A 1 2.95 5.25 30.53
N GLN A 2 1.86 5.04 29.80
CA GLN A 2 1.51 3.74 29.23
C GLN A 2 2.29 3.57 27.93
N GLN A 3 3.17 2.57 27.89
CA GLN A 3 3.85 2.16 26.67
C GLN A 3 2.81 1.57 25.73
N SER A 4 2.61 2.19 24.57
CA SER A 4 1.83 1.63 23.47
C SER A 4 2.50 0.34 23.01
N GLU A 5 1.79 -0.77 23.18
CA GLU A 5 2.16 -2.10 22.68
C GLU A 5 2.27 -2.04 21.15
N ILE A 6 3.49 -1.90 20.64
CA ILE A 6 3.77 -2.05 19.21
C ILE A 6 3.72 -3.55 18.92
N LEU A 7 2.59 -4.02 18.40
CA LEU A 7 2.42 -5.41 17.99
C LEU A 7 3.39 -5.75 16.86
N ASN A 8 4.12 -6.85 17.05
CA ASN A 8 5.15 -7.31 16.13
C ASN A 8 4.50 -7.81 14.82
N ILE A 9 4.92 -7.28 13.67
CA ILE A 9 4.35 -7.60 12.36
C ILE A 9 4.43 -9.11 12.07
N LYS A 10 5.38 -9.83 12.67
CA LYS A 10 5.47 -11.29 12.56
C LYS A 10 4.30 -12.03 13.22
N GLU A 11 3.69 -11.48 14.27
CA GLU A 11 2.46 -12.05 14.87
C GLU A 11 1.22 -11.85 13.99
N LEU A 12 1.20 -10.81 13.15
CA LEU A 12 0.15 -10.57 12.16
C LEU A 12 0.28 -11.49 10.93
N ALA A 13 1.49 -11.97 10.65
CA ALA A 13 1.81 -12.85 9.52
C ALA A 13 1.64 -14.34 9.85
N GLU A 14 1.44 -14.71 11.12
CA GLU A 14 1.01 -16.07 11.44
C GLU A 14 -0.39 -16.31 10.83
N PRO A 15 -0.61 -17.44 10.12
CA PRO A 15 -1.90 -17.77 9.55
C PRO A 15 -2.88 -18.24 10.64
N LYS A 16 -3.11 -17.41 11.65
CA LYS A 16 -4.04 -17.63 12.76
C LYS A 16 -5.16 -16.61 12.67
N ARG A 17 -6.09 -16.89 11.76
CA ARG A 17 -7.56 -16.71 11.90
C ARG A 17 -8.19 -16.84 10.52
N TRP A 18 -8.26 -18.07 10.01
CA TRP A 18 -9.38 -18.43 9.16
C TRP A 18 -10.63 -18.12 9.97
N LEU A 19 -11.55 -17.30 9.44
CA LEU A 19 -12.85 -17.10 10.09
C LEU A 19 -13.51 -18.47 10.18
N GLN A 20 -13.52 -19.06 11.37
CA GLN A 20 -14.39 -20.19 11.66
C GLN A 20 -15.79 -19.63 11.87
N ASP A 21 -16.80 -20.35 11.41
CA ASP A 21 -18.17 -20.00 11.76
C ASP A 21 -18.43 -20.21 13.27
N LYS A 22 -19.64 -19.90 13.74
CA LYS A 22 -20.01 -20.08 15.16
C LYS A 22 -20.06 -21.55 15.59
N THR A 23 -19.90 -22.46 14.66
CA THR A 23 -19.95 -23.92 14.79
C THR A 23 -18.56 -24.55 14.69
N GLY A 24 -17.51 -23.75 14.42
CA GLY A 24 -16.12 -24.20 14.33
C GLY A 24 -15.72 -24.73 12.95
N GLU A 25 -16.58 -24.65 11.94
CA GLU A 25 -16.28 -25.10 10.59
C GLU A 25 -15.55 -24.03 9.76
N LYS A 26 -14.71 -24.50 8.83
CA LYS A 26 -13.85 -23.65 8.00
C LYS A 26 -14.68 -22.99 6.90
N VAL A 27 -14.80 -21.67 6.94
CA VAL A 27 -15.56 -20.90 5.93
C VAL A 27 -14.76 -20.79 4.63
N ARG A 28 -15.38 -21.11 3.48
CA ARG A 28 -14.82 -20.84 2.15
C ARG A 28 -14.94 -19.35 1.81
N TRP A 29 -13.90 -18.78 1.19
CA TRP A 29 -13.89 -17.38 0.72
C TRP A 29 -15.03 -17.04 -0.26
N SER A 30 -15.54 -18.04 -0.99
CA SER A 30 -16.72 -17.94 -1.86
C SER A 30 -17.96 -17.45 -1.08
N ASP A 31 -18.20 -18.01 0.11
CA ASP A 31 -19.39 -17.73 0.90
C ASP A 31 -19.31 -16.34 1.57
N VAL A 32 -18.08 -15.91 1.91
CA VAL A 32 -17.79 -14.56 2.42
C VAL A 32 -18.10 -13.48 1.37
N MET A 33 -17.79 -13.75 0.09
CA MET A 33 -18.08 -12.80 -0.99
C MET A 33 -19.54 -12.84 -1.46
N GLU A 34 -20.24 -13.97 -1.32
CA GLU A 34 -21.65 -14.09 -1.72
C GLU A 34 -22.61 -13.41 -0.72
N ALA A 35 -22.23 -13.34 0.56
CA ALA A 35 -22.93 -12.52 1.57
C ALA A 35 -23.01 -11.03 1.21
N GLY A 36 -22.17 -10.53 0.29
CA GLY A 36 -22.23 -9.17 -0.25
C GLY A 36 -23.28 -8.96 -1.35
N ARG A 37 -23.87 -10.03 -1.91
CA ARG A 37 -24.80 -9.96 -3.06
C ARG A 37 -26.22 -10.42 -2.76
N SER A 38 -26.48 -10.97 -1.58
CA SER A 38 -27.84 -11.26 -1.13
C SER A 38 -28.53 -9.96 -0.71
N ARG A 39 -29.44 -9.49 -1.58
CA ARG A 39 -30.34 -8.36 -1.36
C ARG A 39 -31.30 -8.65 -0.21
N GLN A 40 -30.83 -8.60 1.03
CA GLN A 40 -31.70 -8.60 2.20
C GLN A 40 -31.50 -7.28 2.94
N ARG A 41 -32.44 -6.36 2.68
CA ARG A 41 -32.64 -5.13 3.45
C ARG A 41 -32.86 -5.49 4.92
N ARG A 42 -31.79 -5.50 5.71
CA ARG A 42 -31.87 -5.22 7.14
C ARG A 42 -31.41 -3.79 7.33
N GLN A 43 -32.38 -2.89 7.42
CA GLN A 43 -32.15 -1.52 7.88
C GLN A 43 -31.66 -1.59 9.33
N LYS A 44 -30.34 -1.66 9.51
CA LYS A 44 -29.71 -1.16 10.73
C LYS A 44 -29.21 0.22 10.37
N GLN A 45 -30.04 1.23 10.65
CA GLN A 45 -29.62 2.62 10.52
C GLN A 45 -28.48 2.86 11.50
N VAL A 46 -27.25 2.79 11.00
CA VAL A 46 -26.14 3.50 11.63
C VAL A 46 -26.18 4.87 11.00
N SER A 47 -26.82 5.81 11.68
CA SER A 47 -26.79 7.23 11.33
C SER A 47 -25.40 7.80 11.67
N LYS A 48 -24.38 7.34 10.96
CA LYS A 48 -23.20 8.16 10.73
C LYS A 48 -23.33 8.63 9.30
N THR A 49 -23.68 9.90 9.16
CA THR A 49 -23.40 10.69 7.96
C THR A 49 -21.96 10.38 7.57
N ILE A 50 -21.77 9.60 6.51
CA ILE A 50 -20.48 9.53 5.83
C ILE A 50 -20.40 10.87 5.11
N GLU A 51 -19.89 11.88 5.81
CA GLU A 51 -19.41 13.08 5.14
C GLU A 51 -18.45 12.58 4.06
N SER A 52 -18.66 13.03 2.83
CA SER A 52 -17.80 12.71 1.71
C SER A 52 -16.39 13.20 2.05
N ILE A 53 -15.52 12.29 2.50
CA ILE A 53 -14.12 12.60 2.75
C ILE A 53 -13.48 12.75 1.37
N GLU A 54 -13.29 13.98 0.93
CA GLU A 54 -12.46 14.28 -0.23
C GLU A 54 -11.01 13.97 0.14
N LEU A 55 -10.47 12.88 -0.41
CA LEU A 55 -9.08 12.51 -0.19
C LEU A 55 -8.19 13.47 -0.98
N MET A 56 -7.46 14.31 -0.26
CA MET A 56 -6.45 15.16 -0.86
C MET A 56 -5.15 14.37 -1.09
N PRO A 57 -4.39 14.71 -2.15
CA PRO A 57 -3.05 14.17 -2.34
C PRO A 57 -2.18 14.46 -1.11
N ALA A 58 -1.44 13.45 -0.66
CA ALA A 58 -0.51 13.62 0.45
C ALA A 58 0.72 14.47 0.07
N TYR A 59 0.98 14.64 -1.22
CA TYR A 59 2.12 15.39 -1.76
C TYR A 59 1.71 16.18 -3.00
N ASP A 60 2.22 17.41 -3.10
CA ASP A 60 2.03 18.27 -4.28
C ASP A 60 2.93 17.87 -5.45
N LYS A 61 4.01 17.13 -5.17
CA LYS A 61 5.07 16.76 -6.12
C LYS A 61 5.45 15.29 -5.95
N PRO A 62 5.96 14.65 -7.02
CA PRO A 62 6.45 13.28 -6.92
C PRO A 62 7.61 13.21 -5.92
N LEU A 63 7.64 12.12 -5.14
CA LEU A 63 8.71 11.88 -4.19
C LEU A 63 10.04 11.66 -4.94
N PRO A 64 11.17 12.15 -4.40
CA PRO A 64 12.47 11.84 -4.94
C PRO A 64 12.73 10.32 -4.93
N ILE A 65 13.18 9.78 -6.06
CA ILE A 65 13.55 8.37 -6.18
C ILE A 65 15.06 8.19 -6.02
N GLN A 66 15.53 6.95 -5.85
CA GLN A 66 16.96 6.67 -5.86
C GLN A 66 17.55 6.93 -7.25
N LYS A 67 18.79 7.42 -7.29
CA LYS A 67 19.51 7.70 -8.54
C LYS A 67 19.64 6.50 -9.47
N ALA A 68 19.91 5.31 -8.92
CA ALA A 68 19.98 4.08 -9.71
C ALA A 68 18.66 3.81 -10.45
N LEU A 69 17.53 3.87 -9.72
CA LEU A 69 16.19 3.67 -10.29
C LEU A 69 15.84 4.73 -11.34
N TYR A 70 16.29 5.98 -11.16
CA TYR A 70 16.09 7.03 -12.15
C TYR A 70 16.76 6.69 -13.49
N TYR A 71 18.01 6.24 -13.46
CA TYR A 71 18.72 5.86 -14.69
C TYR A 71 18.13 4.62 -15.35
N ASP A 72 17.68 3.64 -14.57
CA ASP A 72 16.95 2.48 -15.09
C ASP A 72 15.66 2.92 -15.80
N LEU A 73 14.91 3.85 -15.20
CA LEU A 73 13.72 4.42 -15.83
C LEU A 73 14.01 5.16 -17.13
N LEU A 74 15.11 5.92 -17.17
CA LEU A 74 15.53 6.60 -18.40
C LEU A 74 15.92 5.59 -19.49
N SER A 75 16.57 4.49 -19.13
CA SER A 75 16.88 3.39 -20.04
C SER A 75 15.59 2.81 -20.66
N LEU A 76 14.56 2.58 -19.83
CA LEU A 76 13.24 2.12 -20.27
C LEU A 76 12.49 3.13 -21.16
N CYS A 77 12.69 4.44 -20.92
CA CYS A 77 12.16 5.48 -21.79
C CYS A 77 12.82 5.43 -23.17
N ASN A 78 14.14 5.20 -23.21
CA ASN A 78 14.90 5.16 -24.46
C ASN A 78 14.66 3.86 -25.25
N SER A 79 14.37 2.74 -24.57
CA SER A 79 14.03 1.46 -25.22
C SER A 79 12.59 1.36 -25.71
N GLN A 80 11.78 2.42 -25.55
CA GLN A 80 10.35 2.46 -25.87
C GLN A 80 9.49 1.45 -25.09
N ALA A 81 10.00 0.88 -24.00
CA ALA A 81 9.21 0.06 -23.09
C ALA A 81 8.14 0.91 -22.36
N ILE A 82 8.40 2.21 -22.18
CA ILE A 82 7.46 3.17 -21.61
C ILE A 82 6.78 3.98 -22.73
N PRO A 83 5.43 4.06 -22.74
CA PRO A 83 4.70 4.86 -23.73
C PRO A 83 5.14 6.34 -23.76
N HIS A 84 5.23 6.92 -24.96
CA HIS A 84 5.73 8.27 -25.18
C HIS A 84 5.03 9.36 -24.35
N HIS A 85 3.73 9.22 -24.06
CA HIS A 85 2.99 10.20 -23.27
C HIS A 85 3.41 10.26 -21.79
N TYR A 86 4.02 9.19 -21.26
CA TYR A 86 4.54 9.18 -19.89
C TYR A 86 6.04 9.53 -19.80
N GLN A 87 6.78 9.48 -20.91
CA GLN A 87 8.23 9.77 -20.88
C GLN A 87 8.59 11.17 -20.34
N PRO A 88 7.86 12.26 -20.67
CA PRO A 88 8.15 13.58 -20.10
C PRO A 88 7.99 13.61 -18.58
N PHE A 89 7.02 12.87 -18.04
CA PHE A 89 6.82 12.79 -16.60
C PHE A 89 8.05 12.17 -15.90
N TYR A 90 8.52 11.03 -16.41
CA TYR A 90 9.66 10.34 -15.80
C TYR A 90 11.00 11.07 -15.95
N ARG A 91 11.20 11.77 -17.07
CA ARG A 91 12.40 12.60 -17.29
C ARG A 91 12.50 13.80 -16.35
N ASN A 92 11.38 14.23 -15.77
CA ASN A 92 11.30 15.36 -14.84
C ASN A 92 11.26 14.95 -13.36
N LEU A 93 11.45 13.65 -13.06
CA LEU A 93 11.51 13.19 -11.68
C LEU A 93 12.80 13.66 -11.00
N SER A 94 12.66 14.11 -9.75
CA SER A 94 13.80 14.34 -8.87
C SER A 94 14.36 13.01 -8.35
N PHE A 95 15.67 12.92 -8.17
CA PHE A 95 16.32 11.81 -7.47
C PHE A 95 17.13 12.32 -6.27
N CYS A 96 17.35 11.43 -5.30
CA CYS A 96 18.21 11.67 -4.15
C CYS A 96 19.47 10.79 -4.23
N ASP A 97 20.63 11.38 -3.94
CA ASP A 97 21.88 10.66 -3.72
C ASP A 97 21.90 10.15 -2.28
N THR A 98 21.30 9.00 -2.02
CA THR A 98 21.61 8.25 -0.78
C THR A 98 22.98 7.61 -0.95
N GLU A 99 24.03 8.41 -0.78
CA GLU A 99 25.34 7.90 -0.41
C GLU A 99 25.23 7.44 1.05
N SER A 100 24.81 6.19 1.25
CA SER A 100 24.89 5.53 2.55
C SER A 100 26.36 5.50 2.96
N GLY A 101 26.68 6.22 4.05
CA GLY A 101 27.99 6.26 4.66
C GLY A 101 28.63 4.88 4.72
N HIS A 102 29.75 4.76 4.04
CA HIS A 102 30.74 3.72 4.29
C HIS A 102 31.45 4.17 5.56
N ASP A 103 30.90 3.82 6.73
CA ASP A 103 31.64 3.91 7.98
C ASP A 103 32.79 2.90 7.86
N GLU A 104 33.97 3.43 7.50
CA GLU A 104 35.22 2.70 7.61
C GLU A 104 35.41 2.34 9.09
N ASP A 105 35.23 1.06 9.42
CA ASP A 105 35.79 0.46 10.64
C ASP A 105 37.30 0.69 10.58
N SER A 106 37.76 1.74 11.26
CA SER A 106 39.15 1.97 11.59
C SER A 106 39.40 1.68 13.06
N ASP A 107 40.32 0.72 13.23
CA ASP A 107 41.12 0.29 14.40
C ASP A 107 40.50 -0.74 15.37
#